data_AF-A0A9X9PSV9-F1
#
_entry.id   AF-A0A9X9PSV9-F1
#
_cell.length_a   1.000
_cell.length_b   1.000
_cell.length_c   1.000
_cell.angle_alpha   90.00
_cell.angle_beta   90.00
_cell.angle_gamma   90.00
#
_symmetry.space_group_name_H-M   'P 1'
#
loop_
_entity.id
_entity.type
_entity.pdbx_description
1 polymer ?
#
loop_
_entity_poly.entity_id
_entity_poly.type
_entity_poly.pdbx_seq_one_letter_code
_entity_poly.pdbx_strand_id
1 'polypeptide(L)'
;TVTRTVCAEQCDGRCYGPYVSDCCHRECAGGCSGPKDTDCFACMNFNDSGACVTQCPQTFVYNPTTFQLEHNFNAKYTYGAFCVKKCPHNFVVDSSSCVRACPSSKMEVEENGIKMCKPCTDICPKACDGIGTGSLMSAQTVDSSNIDKFVNCTKINGNLIFLVTGIHGDTQH
;
A
#
# COMPACT_ATOMS: atom_id res chain seq x y z
N THR A 1 -25.11 4.80 -8.16
CA THR A 1 -25.58 4.85 -9.56
C THR A 1 -24.37 4.74 -10.45
N VAL A 2 -24.14 3.59 -11.08
CA VAL A 2 -23.12 3.46 -12.14
C VAL A 2 -23.84 3.80 -13.44
N THR A 3 -23.74 5.05 -13.87
CA THR A 3 -24.36 5.48 -15.11
C THR A 3 -23.50 4.97 -16.26
N ARG A 4 -24.00 3.95 -16.98
CA ARG A 4 -23.47 3.57 -18.30
C ARG A 4 -23.85 4.67 -19.29
N THR A 5 -23.26 5.85 -19.13
CA THR A 5 -23.39 6.98 -20.05
C THR A 5 -22.47 6.72 -21.22
N VAL A 6 -22.97 6.88 -22.45
CA VAL A 6 -22.14 6.81 -23.65
C VAL A 6 -21.33 8.10 -23.71
N CYS A 7 -20.01 7.97 -23.59
CA CYS A 7 -19.10 9.10 -23.62
C CYS A 7 -18.76 9.51 -25.06
N ALA A 8 -18.30 10.75 -25.21
CA ALA A 8 -17.65 11.18 -26.45
C ALA A 8 -16.37 10.36 -26.70
N GLU A 9 -16.01 10.15 -27.97
CA GLU A 9 -14.82 9.36 -28.36
C GLU A 9 -13.50 9.95 -27.83
N GLN A 10 -13.47 11.25 -27.55
CA GLN A 10 -12.31 11.95 -27.01
C GLN A 10 -12.14 11.78 -25.50
N CYS A 11 -13.09 11.17 -24.80
CA CYS A 11 -12.94 10.91 -23.37
C CYS A 11 -12.00 9.73 -23.14
N ASP A 12 -10.90 9.95 -22.41
CA ASP A 12 -9.94 8.89 -22.04
C ASP A 12 -10.53 7.82 -21.11
N GLY A 13 -11.69 8.08 -20.48
CA GLY A 13 -12.25 7.21 -19.45
C GLY A 13 -13.76 7.35 -19.26
N ARG A 14 -14.16 7.91 -18.12
CA ARG A 14 -15.58 8.06 -17.73
C ARG A 14 -16.13 9.42 -18.18
N CYS A 15 -17.44 9.56 -18.12
CA CYS A 15 -18.14 10.82 -18.38
C CYS A 15 -19.43 10.90 -17.57
N TYR A 16 -19.97 12.11 -17.42
CA TYR A 16 -21.29 12.37 -16.82
C TYR A 16 -22.33 12.84 -17.84
N GLY A 17 -21.95 12.92 -19.12
CA GLY A 17 -22.78 13.29 -20.26
C GLY A 17 -22.13 12.90 -21.60
N PRO A 18 -22.83 13.09 -22.73
CA PRO A 18 -22.38 12.65 -24.04
C PRO A 18 -21.41 13.61 -24.74
N TYR A 19 -21.23 14.84 -24.24
CA TYR A 19 -20.38 15.84 -24.88
C TYR A 19 -18.94 15.75 -24.39
N VAL A 20 -17.99 16.28 -25.18
CA VAL A 20 -16.55 16.33 -24.80
C VAL A 20 -16.33 17.16 -23.52
N SER A 21 -17.18 18.15 -23.25
CA SER A 21 -17.18 18.92 -22.00
C SER A 21 -17.52 18.08 -20.76
N ASP A 22 -18.13 16.91 -20.97
CA ASP A 22 -18.67 16.06 -19.91
C ASP A 22 -17.72 14.88 -19.60
N CYS A 23 -16.52 14.88 -20.20
CA CYS A 23 -15.48 13.92 -19.86
C CYS A 23 -15.02 14.14 -18.41
N CYS A 24 -14.87 13.04 -17.68
CA CYS A 24 -14.24 13.05 -16.37
C CYS A 24 -12.74 13.21 -16.48
N HIS A 25 -12.11 13.62 -15.38
CA HIS A 25 -10.66 13.50 -15.27
C HIS A 25 -10.22 12.03 -15.44
N ARG A 26 -9.08 11.81 -16.08
CA ARG A 26 -8.55 10.45 -16.37
C ARG A 26 -8.31 9.59 -15.12
N GLU A 27 -8.11 10.23 -13.97
CA GLU A 27 -7.92 9.56 -12.68
C GLU A 27 -9.23 9.19 -11.98
N CYS A 28 -10.39 9.48 -12.57
CA CYS A 28 -11.68 9.13 -11.98
C CYS A 28 -12.06 7.67 -12.26
N ALA A 29 -12.36 6.93 -11.21
CA ALA A 29 -12.95 5.59 -11.27
C ALA A 29 -14.47 5.67 -11.09
N GLY A 30 -15.21 4.89 -11.88
CA GLY A 30 -16.68 4.78 -11.82
C GLY A 30 -17.45 5.95 -12.46
N GLY A 31 -17.02 7.20 -12.24
CA GLY A 31 -17.66 8.40 -12.77
C GLY A 31 -17.20 9.68 -12.05
N CYS A 32 -17.81 10.80 -12.37
CA CYS A 32 -17.52 12.10 -11.77
C CYS A 32 -18.76 13.00 -11.78
N SER A 33 -18.73 14.08 -11.01
CA SER A 33 -19.71 15.18 -11.06
C SER A 33 -19.21 16.43 -11.80
N GLY A 34 -18.00 16.37 -12.36
CA GLY A 34 -17.32 17.47 -13.03
C GLY A 34 -15.98 17.04 -13.63
N PRO A 35 -15.32 17.92 -14.40
CA PRO A 35 -14.12 17.56 -15.16
C PRO A 35 -12.83 17.50 -14.33
N LYS A 36 -12.84 17.96 -13.06
CA LYS A 36 -11.61 18.01 -12.23
C LYS A 36 -11.33 16.67 -11.56
N ASP A 37 -10.08 16.48 -11.18
CA ASP A 37 -9.60 15.34 -10.38
C ASP A 37 -10.21 15.30 -8.96
N THR A 38 -10.77 16.40 -8.49
CA THR A 38 -11.52 16.51 -7.22
C THR A 38 -12.99 16.14 -7.33
N ASP A 39 -13.53 16.02 -8.55
CA ASP A 39 -14.95 15.78 -8.79
C ASP A 39 -15.25 14.29 -9.03
N CYS A 40 -14.26 13.43 -8.85
CA CYS A 40 -14.37 11.99 -9.04
C CYS A 40 -15.23 11.34 -7.95
N PHE A 41 -16.05 10.34 -8.32
CA PHE A 41 -16.74 9.51 -7.32
C PHE A 41 -15.80 8.57 -6.57
N ALA A 42 -14.73 8.13 -7.23
CA ALA A 42 -13.62 7.38 -6.66
C ALA A 42 -12.34 7.63 -7.47
N CYS A 43 -11.18 7.37 -6.88
CA CYS A 43 -9.90 7.49 -7.58
C CYS A 43 -9.48 6.17 -8.22
N MET A 44 -8.92 6.24 -9.43
CA MET A 44 -8.28 5.10 -10.10
C MET A 44 -7.07 4.59 -9.33
N ASN A 45 -6.26 5.52 -8.80
CA ASN A 45 -4.99 5.22 -8.14
C ASN A 45 -4.99 5.66 -6.67
N PHE A 46 -4.72 6.93 -6.39
CA PHE A 46 -4.62 7.45 -5.03
C PHE A 46 -5.48 8.70 -4.83
N ASN A 47 -6.07 8.81 -3.64
CA ASN A 47 -6.69 10.05 -3.17
C ASN A 47 -5.67 10.85 -2.36
N ASP A 48 -5.28 12.01 -2.87
CA ASP A 48 -4.57 13.02 -2.13
C ASP A 48 -5.48 14.17 -1.71
N SER A 49 -5.95 14.12 -0.46
CA SER A 49 -6.69 15.23 0.16
C SER A 49 -7.92 15.69 -0.64
N GLY A 50 -8.57 14.75 -1.33
CA GLY A 50 -9.73 14.98 -2.20
C GLY A 50 -9.42 14.90 -3.70
N ALA A 51 -8.17 15.10 -4.12
CA ALA A 51 -7.77 15.03 -5.52
C ALA A 51 -7.32 13.61 -5.90
N CYS A 52 -7.76 13.10 -7.05
CA CYS A 52 -7.32 11.81 -7.57
C CYS A 52 -6.01 11.95 -8.37
N VAL A 53 -4.95 11.32 -7.88
CA VAL A 53 -3.59 11.42 -8.42
C VAL A 53 -3.03 10.05 -8.81
N THR A 54 -2.14 10.03 -9.80
CA THR A 54 -1.44 8.82 -10.24
C THR A 54 -0.43 8.31 -9.21
N GLN A 55 0.21 9.22 -8.49
CA GLN A 55 1.20 8.92 -7.47
C GLN A 55 1.19 9.98 -6.38
N CYS A 56 1.46 9.58 -5.14
CA CYS A 56 1.60 10.53 -4.04
C CYS A 56 2.86 11.41 -4.21
N PRO A 57 2.86 12.64 -3.65
CA PRO A 57 4.04 13.50 -3.62
C PRO A 57 5.28 12.78 -3.08
N GLN A 58 6.30 12.62 -3.92
CA GLN A 58 7.53 11.88 -3.59
C GLN A 58 8.36 12.60 -2.51
N THR A 59 9.17 11.83 -1.77
CA THR A 59 10.04 12.32 -0.70
C THR A 59 11.21 13.16 -1.21
N PHE A 60 11.61 12.96 -2.46
CA PHE A 60 12.64 13.74 -3.13
C PHE A 60 12.11 14.27 -4.46
N VAL A 61 12.45 15.50 -4.79
CA VAL A 61 12.08 16.15 -6.05
C VAL A 61 13.36 16.67 -6.72
N TYR A 62 13.45 16.49 -8.03
CA TYR A 62 14.58 16.97 -8.80
C TYR A 62 14.54 18.50 -8.91
N ASN A 63 15.58 19.18 -8.45
CA ASN A 63 15.76 20.61 -8.63
C ASN A 63 16.59 20.88 -9.89
N PRO A 64 15.99 21.45 -10.96
CA PRO A 64 16.69 21.69 -12.22
C PRO A 64 17.77 22.77 -12.15
N THR A 65 17.82 23.56 -11.08
CA THR A 65 18.82 24.63 -10.89
C THR A 65 20.10 24.08 -10.28
N THR A 66 19.97 23.18 -9.29
CA THR A 66 21.12 22.55 -8.60
C THR A 66 21.51 21.22 -9.23
N PHE A 67 20.68 20.67 -10.13
CA PHE A 67 20.82 19.35 -10.75
C PHE A 67 20.88 18.21 -9.71
N GLN A 68 20.18 18.37 -8.59
CA GLN A 68 20.19 17.43 -7.48
C GLN A 68 18.77 17.04 -7.05
N LEU A 69 18.65 15.88 -6.39
CA LEU A 69 17.42 15.49 -5.70
C LEU A 69 17.39 16.16 -4.33
N GLU A 70 16.39 17.01 -4.13
CA GLU A 70 16.18 17.75 -2.88
C GLU A 70 14.99 17.19 -2.11
N HIS A 71 15.06 17.26 -0.78
CA HIS A 71 14.02 16.74 0.08
C HIS A 71 12.72 17.55 -0.06
N ASN A 72 11.61 16.86 -0.31
CA ASN A 72 10.30 17.49 -0.46
C ASN A 72 9.57 17.56 0.88
N PHE A 73 9.42 18.76 1.44
CA PHE A 73 8.67 18.97 2.69
C PHE A 73 7.16 18.71 2.56
N ASN A 74 6.64 18.66 1.33
CA ASN A 74 5.24 18.32 1.05
C ASN A 74 5.04 16.84 0.70
N ALA A 75 6.05 16.00 0.94
CA ALA A 75 5.97 14.57 0.69
C ALA A 75 4.83 13.92 1.47
N LYS A 76 4.21 12.92 0.85
CA LYS A 76 3.19 12.07 1.46
C LYS A 76 3.50 10.62 1.13
N TYR A 77 3.08 9.74 2.02
CA TYR A 77 3.26 8.30 1.89
C TYR A 77 2.02 7.67 1.29
N THR A 78 2.22 6.67 0.43
CA THR A 78 1.11 5.84 -0.05
C THR A 78 0.65 4.92 1.08
N TYR A 79 -0.67 4.85 1.29
CA TYR A 79 -1.30 3.93 2.21
C TYR A 79 -2.58 3.40 1.59
N GLY A 80 -2.53 2.17 1.07
CA GLY A 80 -3.61 1.64 0.23
C GLY A 80 -3.85 2.56 -0.97
N ALA A 81 -5.07 3.09 -1.12
CA ALA A 81 -5.44 4.04 -2.18
C ALA A 81 -5.41 5.51 -1.70
N PHE A 82 -4.64 5.86 -0.67
CA PHE A 82 -4.58 7.21 -0.11
C PHE A 82 -3.15 7.73 0.01
N CYS A 83 -3.00 9.05 -0.05
CA CYS A 83 -1.77 9.77 0.28
C CYS A 83 -1.87 10.36 1.70
N VAL A 84 -1.02 9.91 2.61
CA VAL A 84 -1.04 10.31 4.02
C VAL A 84 0.25 11.02 4.44
N LYS A 85 0.13 12.04 5.30
CA LYS A 85 1.31 12.74 5.84
C LYS A 85 2.11 11.92 6.86
N LYS A 86 1.42 11.02 7.57
CA LYS A 86 2.01 10.10 8.55
C LYS A 86 1.39 8.72 8.35
N CYS A 87 2.21 7.68 8.42
CA CYS A 87 1.68 6.33 8.39
C CYS A 87 0.82 6.06 9.64
N PRO A 88 -0.26 5.26 9.51
CA PRO A 88 -1.07 4.84 10.64
C PRO A 88 -0.24 4.08 11.70
N HIS A 89 -0.81 3.92 12.88
CA HIS A 89 -0.19 3.10 13.93
C HIS A 89 0.07 1.67 13.43
N ASN A 90 1.20 1.07 13.83
CA ASN A 90 1.71 -0.24 13.38
C ASN A 90 2.17 -0.33 11.91
N PHE A 91 2.27 0.78 11.19
CA PHE A 91 2.90 0.81 9.87
C PHE A 91 4.31 1.39 9.94
N VAL A 92 5.16 0.95 9.01
CA VAL A 92 6.54 1.37 8.87
C VAL A 92 6.70 2.04 7.50
N VAL A 93 7.46 3.12 7.43
CA VAL A 93 7.76 3.80 6.17
C VAL A 93 8.83 3.03 5.41
N ASP A 94 8.53 2.57 4.20
CA ASP A 94 9.52 2.08 3.25
C ASP A 94 9.55 2.99 2.01
N SER A 95 10.65 3.71 1.82
CA SER A 95 10.80 4.73 0.79
C SER A 95 9.68 5.79 0.84
N SER A 96 8.64 5.66 0.03
CA SER A 96 7.47 6.55 -0.07
C SER A 96 6.15 5.85 0.26
N SER A 97 6.19 4.68 0.90
CA SER A 97 5.00 3.84 1.14
C SER A 97 4.91 3.39 2.60
N CYS A 98 3.69 3.27 3.11
CA CYS A 98 3.41 2.68 4.41
C CYS A 98 3.23 1.16 4.27
N VAL A 99 4.19 0.39 4.80
CA VAL A 99 4.19 -1.08 4.75
C VAL A 99 3.95 -1.69 6.13
N ARG A 100 3.40 -2.90 6.17
CA ARG A 100 3.19 -3.64 7.43
C ARG A 100 4.49 -4.22 8.00
N ALA A 101 5.44 -4.53 7.12
CA ALA A 101 6.73 -5.08 7.47
C ALA A 101 7.77 -4.63 6.45
N CYS A 102 9.02 -4.48 6.88
CA CYS A 102 10.11 -4.16 5.98
C CYS A 102 10.42 -5.34 5.04
N PRO A 103 10.88 -5.06 3.81
CA PRO A 103 11.45 -6.07 2.93
C PRO A 103 12.58 -6.86 3.61
N SER A 104 12.85 -8.08 3.15
CA SER A 104 13.86 -8.97 3.75
C SER A 104 15.29 -8.42 3.78
N SER A 105 15.61 -7.45 2.93
CA SER A 105 16.91 -6.75 2.89
C SER A 105 16.99 -5.52 3.79
N LYS A 106 15.91 -5.18 4.50
CA LYS A 106 15.80 -4.00 5.35
C LYS A 106 15.36 -4.36 6.75
N MET A 107 15.76 -3.55 7.72
CA MET A 107 15.34 -3.63 9.11
C MET A 107 14.50 -2.41 9.50
N GLU A 108 13.57 -2.63 10.44
CA GLU A 108 12.79 -1.55 11.05
C GLU A 108 13.68 -0.80 12.05
N VAL A 109 13.80 0.50 11.85
CA VAL A 109 14.45 1.43 12.79
C VAL A 109 13.47 2.54 13.15
N GLU A 110 13.63 3.12 14.33
CA GLU A 110 12.84 4.27 14.77
C GLU A 110 13.73 5.52 14.79
N GLU A 111 13.47 6.46 13.88
CA GLU A 111 14.14 7.76 13.83
C GLU A 111 13.11 8.86 14.11
N ASN A 112 13.36 9.70 15.12
CA ASN A 112 12.47 10.81 15.51
C ASN A 112 11.00 10.37 15.77
N GLY A 113 10.79 9.17 16.32
CA GLY A 113 9.46 8.60 16.57
C GLY A 113 8.73 8.12 15.31
N ILE A 114 9.44 8.02 14.17
CA ILE A 114 8.93 7.46 12.92
C ILE A 114 9.63 6.14 12.66
N LYS A 115 8.85 5.06 12.57
CA LYS A 115 9.32 3.74 12.16
C LYS A 115 9.58 3.74 10.66
N MET A 116 10.78 3.36 10.26
CA MET A 116 11.20 3.33 8.86
C MET A 116 12.08 2.12 8.54
N CYS A 117 12.07 1.71 7.28
CA CYS A 117 12.87 0.60 6.77
C CYS A 117 14.22 1.11 6.25
N LYS A 118 15.31 0.70 6.90
CA LYS A 118 16.69 0.99 6.44
C LYS A 118 17.36 -0.30 5.98
N PRO A 119 18.23 -0.26 4.95
CA PRO A 119 19.04 -1.41 4.57
C PRO A 119 19.80 -1.97 5.77
N CYS A 120 19.87 -3.28 5.90
CA CYS A 120 20.70 -3.93 6.91
C CYS A 120 22.19 -3.69 6.59
N THR A 121 23.03 -3.54 7.61
CA THR A 121 24.48 -3.39 7.42
C THR A 121 25.13 -4.69 6.97
N ASP A 122 24.71 -5.81 7.58
CA ASP A 122 25.18 -7.17 7.26
C ASP A 122 24.00 -8.15 7.22
N ILE A 123 23.75 -8.86 8.34
CA ILE A 123 22.68 -9.86 8.45
C ILE A 123 21.45 -9.19 9.04
N CYS A 124 20.32 -9.23 8.32
CA CYS A 124 19.04 -8.77 8.86
C CYS A 124 18.55 -9.69 10.00
N PRO A 125 17.91 -9.15 11.05
CA PRO A 125 17.23 -9.96 12.05
C PRO A 125 16.25 -10.94 11.40
N LYS A 126 16.16 -12.17 11.92
CA LYS A 126 15.30 -13.21 11.34
C LYS A 126 13.81 -12.88 11.56
N ALA A 127 13.22 -12.24 10.55
CA ALA A 127 11.77 -12.08 10.42
C ALA A 127 11.19 -13.26 9.64
N CYS A 128 10.11 -13.85 10.15
CA CYS A 128 9.47 -15.02 9.57
C CYS A 128 8.04 -14.70 9.14
N ASP A 129 7.56 -15.41 8.13
CA ASP A 129 6.18 -15.28 7.69
C ASP A 129 5.21 -15.80 8.75
N GLY A 130 4.15 -15.05 9.01
CA GLY A 130 3.01 -15.50 9.81
C GLY A 130 1.96 -16.22 8.95
N ILE A 131 1.00 -16.82 9.63
CA ILE A 131 -0.15 -17.49 9.01
C ILE A 131 -0.92 -16.51 8.09
N GLY A 132 -1.18 -16.93 6.86
CA GLY A 132 -1.81 -16.11 5.82
C GLY A 132 -0.87 -15.08 5.18
N THR A 133 0.45 -15.23 5.31
CA THR A 133 1.46 -14.32 4.74
C THR A 133 2.58 -15.11 4.05
N GLY A 134 3.09 -14.61 2.93
CA GLY A 134 4.29 -15.16 2.27
C GLY A 134 4.23 -16.67 2.03
N SER A 135 5.23 -17.39 2.55
CA SER A 135 5.35 -18.86 2.47
C SER A 135 4.27 -19.63 3.23
N LEU A 136 3.47 -18.95 4.06
CA LEU A 136 2.34 -19.49 4.83
C LEU A 136 1.00 -18.89 4.38
N MET A 137 0.91 -18.33 3.16
CA MET A 137 -0.31 -17.73 2.62
C MET A 137 -1.52 -18.67 2.64
N SER A 138 -1.31 -19.97 2.39
CA SER A 138 -2.37 -20.99 2.38
C SER A 138 -2.66 -21.59 3.76
N ALA A 139 -1.79 -21.35 4.75
CA ALA A 139 -1.99 -21.88 6.09
C ALA A 139 -3.09 -21.11 6.81
N GLN A 140 -3.96 -21.83 7.51
CA GLN A 140 -5.03 -21.26 8.34
C GLN A 140 -4.69 -21.26 9.84
N THR A 141 -3.76 -22.13 10.25
CA THR A 141 -3.33 -22.30 11.64
C THR A 141 -1.88 -22.76 11.67
N VAL A 142 -1.21 -22.53 12.80
CA VAL A 142 0.01 -23.25 13.15
C VAL A 142 -0.35 -24.71 13.43
N ASP A 143 0.41 -25.64 12.85
CA ASP A 143 0.21 -27.09 12.96
C ASP A 143 1.56 -27.83 12.86
N SER A 144 1.53 -29.17 12.97
CA SER A 144 2.72 -30.02 12.90
C SER A 144 3.49 -29.93 11.58
N SER A 145 2.86 -29.52 10.48
CA SER A 145 3.50 -29.39 9.17
C SER A 145 4.29 -28.08 9.01
N ASN A 146 3.99 -27.07 9.83
CA ASN A 146 4.54 -25.72 9.66
C ASN A 146 5.23 -25.15 10.92
N ILE A 147 5.09 -25.76 12.10
CA ILE A 147 5.67 -25.26 13.35
C ILE A 147 7.19 -25.04 13.28
N ASP A 148 7.92 -25.91 12.57
CA ASP A 148 9.38 -25.82 12.44
C ASP A 148 9.84 -24.58 11.65
N LYS A 149 8.95 -23.97 10.86
CA LYS A 149 9.27 -22.73 10.13
C LYS A 149 9.44 -21.53 11.07
N PHE A 150 8.97 -21.63 12.32
CA PHE A 150 9.05 -20.58 13.33
C PHE A 150 10.31 -20.65 14.21
N VAL A 151 11.19 -21.64 14.01
CA VAL A 151 12.42 -21.79 14.81
C VAL A 151 13.33 -20.57 14.65
N ASN A 152 13.81 -19.99 15.77
CA ASN A 152 14.69 -18.82 15.82
C ASN A 152 14.11 -17.51 15.24
N CYS A 153 12.80 -17.43 15.01
CA CYS A 153 12.16 -16.20 14.55
C CYS A 153 12.10 -15.18 15.69
N THR A 154 12.66 -13.99 15.48
CA THR A 154 12.59 -12.88 16.45
C THR A 154 11.48 -11.89 16.13
N LYS A 155 10.97 -11.94 14.90
CA LYS A 155 9.82 -11.16 14.44
C LYS A 155 8.93 -12.00 13.54
N ILE A 156 7.62 -11.84 13.67
CA ILE A 156 6.61 -12.47 12.80
C ILE A 156 5.97 -11.39 11.92
N ASN A 157 6.05 -11.58 10.61
CA ASN A 157 5.40 -10.76 9.60
C ASN A 157 4.02 -11.35 9.27
N GLY A 158 2.96 -10.79 9.86
CA GLY A 158 1.61 -11.31 9.70
C GLY A 158 1.04 -11.77 11.04
N ASN A 159 0.39 -12.92 11.05
CA ASN A 159 -0.38 -13.38 12.22
C ASN A 159 0.17 -14.70 12.77
N LEU A 160 -0.11 -14.97 14.05
CA LEU A 160 -0.06 -16.32 14.62
C LEU A 160 -1.49 -16.73 14.94
N ILE A 161 -1.92 -17.86 14.39
CA ILE A 161 -3.29 -18.36 14.54
C ILE A 161 -3.20 -19.80 15.03
N PHE A 162 -3.89 -20.13 16.12
CA PHE A 162 -3.94 -21.47 16.69
C PHE A 162 -5.40 -21.91 16.72
N LEU A 163 -5.76 -22.83 15.84
CA LEU A 163 -7.08 -23.45 15.77
C LEU A 163 -7.07 -24.85 16.36
N VAL A 164 -8.23 -25.35 16.78
CA VAL A 164 -8.41 -26.71 17.31
C VAL A 164 -7.83 -27.75 16.35
N THR A 165 -8.06 -27.60 15.04
CA THR A 165 -7.52 -28.49 13.99
C THR A 165 -5.99 -28.48 13.92
N GLY A 166 -5.34 -27.36 14.21
CA GLY A 166 -3.87 -27.28 14.25
C GLY A 166 -3.29 -27.91 15.51
N ILE A 167 -3.96 -27.76 16.65
CA ILE A 167 -3.49 -28.27 17.95
C ILE A 167 -3.77 -29.76 18.13
N HIS A 168 -4.96 -30.22 17.73
CA HIS A 168 -5.40 -31.61 17.91
C HIS A 168 -5.24 -32.46 16.65
N GLY A 169 -4.83 -31.86 15.53
CA GLY A 169 -4.75 -32.51 14.23
C GLY A 169 -6.07 -32.45 13.47
N ASP A 170 -5.99 -32.26 12.16
CA ASP A 170 -7.15 -32.38 11.27
C ASP A 170 -7.37 -33.87 10.95
N THR A 171 -8.54 -34.39 11.34
CA THR A 171 -8.93 -35.80 11.13
C THR A 171 -9.61 -36.02 9.78
N GLN A 172 -9.69 -34.99 8.93
CA GLN A 172 -10.29 -35.03 7.59
C GLN A 172 -9.31 -35.50 6.49
N HIS A 173 -8.24 -36.22 6.83
CA HIS A 173 -7.39 -36.99 5.91
C HIS A 173 -7.18 -38.41 6.42
#